data_AF-A0A484BXE8-F1
#
_entry.id   AF-A0A484BXE8-F1
#
_cell.length_a   1.000
_cell.length_b   1.000
_cell.length_c   1.000
_cell.angle_alpha   90.00
_cell.angle_beta   90.00
_cell.angle_gamma   90.00
#
_symmetry.space_group_name_H-M   'P 1'
#
loop_
_entity.id
_entity.type
_entity.pdbx_description
1 polymer ?
#
loop_
_entity_poly.entity_id
_entity_poly.type
_entity_poly.pdbx_seq_one_letter_code
_entity_poly.pdbx_strand_id
1 'polypeptide(L)'
;MTKSNNGVASPSQLPSEVKIVQLEVEVEEEEQRGGETCCPREVAIYALKEAADDCKMVTKHAAAAAAAGVGDIVMVAARFSFKCWQQQQQEEQEQQQEQLSQQHKQQQQHVNCSSDSSNNCSKQWESCLNSFEVEMTLLNYGSYEEYLDQFININDVRYIRNWNVSRQFIQTACGKSCMGPLLSRSEFAEQRKKLEFMWNPRGTGGSTLYGANYKGDDEVLKQFAQRELKLINKQIATIVFMITRSHKGFDISGYIDLEQSLRESNCRNSEQYVNWQAIYEGKAKLVPRPHDLSYFDWYSNKVRFNDSDNFRVVPNGAHSLLMMHRGDLKVVCVNAGCCCSESRNAIRNVYRSSIYGDCMFFDHIIRRIH
;
A
#
# COMPACT_ATOMS: atom_id res chain seq x y z
N MET A 1 37.32 -44.39 33.64
CA MET A 1 37.45 -45.25 32.45
C MET A 1 36.94 -44.48 31.24
N THR A 2 37.74 -44.47 30.16
CA THR A 2 37.49 -43.98 28.76
C THR A 2 37.08 -42.50 28.57
N LYS A 3 38.02 -41.57 28.30
CA LYS A 3 38.71 -41.16 27.03
C LYS A 3 37.82 -40.32 26.07
N SER A 4 38.10 -39.01 25.97
CA SER A 4 38.72 -38.27 24.82
C SER A 4 37.70 -37.81 23.77
N ASN A 5 37.61 -36.55 23.31
CA ASN A 5 38.67 -35.75 22.67
C ASN A 5 38.34 -34.24 22.64
N ASN A 6 39.39 -33.43 22.71
CA ASN A 6 39.46 -32.01 22.36
C ASN A 6 39.56 -31.82 20.83
N GLY A 7 39.13 -30.67 20.32
CA GLY A 7 39.40 -30.22 18.96
C GLY A 7 39.08 -28.74 18.75
N VAL A 8 40.10 -27.90 18.93
CA VAL A 8 40.13 -26.47 18.61
C VAL A 8 40.45 -26.30 17.13
N ALA A 9 39.76 -25.41 16.41
CA ALA A 9 40.15 -24.98 15.08
C ALA A 9 39.76 -23.51 14.81
N SER A 10 40.76 -22.72 14.41
CA SER A 10 40.67 -21.44 13.70
C SER A 10 41.85 -21.41 12.71
N PRO A 11 41.97 -20.42 11.79
CA PRO A 11 41.16 -20.26 10.58
C PRO A 11 42.05 -20.15 9.32
N SER A 12 41.63 -20.67 8.16
CA SER A 12 42.29 -20.30 6.90
C SER A 12 41.44 -20.55 5.65
N GLN A 13 41.58 -19.58 4.73
CA GLN A 13 41.45 -19.66 3.28
C GLN A 13 40.08 -19.41 2.61
N LEU A 14 40.00 -18.20 2.07
CA LEU A 14 39.15 -17.74 0.96
C LEU A 14 39.43 -18.57 -0.30
N PRO A 15 38.41 -18.90 -1.12
CA PRO A 15 38.63 -19.44 -2.44
C PRO A 15 38.68 -18.35 -3.52
N SER A 16 39.58 -18.59 -4.46
CA SER A 16 40.01 -17.81 -5.61
C SER A 16 39.07 -17.90 -6.82
N GLU A 17 39.15 -16.83 -7.62
CA GLU A 17 39.05 -16.74 -9.10
C GLU A 17 37.99 -17.55 -9.85
N VAL A 18 37.03 -16.80 -10.41
CA VAL A 18 36.13 -17.24 -11.47
C VAL A 18 36.88 -17.24 -12.80
N LYS A 19 36.96 -18.43 -13.42
CA LYS A 19 37.49 -18.66 -14.77
C LYS A 19 36.66 -17.93 -15.82
N ILE A 20 37.31 -17.08 -16.61
CA ILE A 20 36.78 -16.57 -17.87
C ILE A 20 36.99 -17.65 -18.94
N VAL A 21 35.91 -18.11 -19.56
CA VAL A 21 35.92 -19.03 -20.70
C VAL A 21 36.39 -18.26 -21.93
N GLN A 22 37.53 -18.66 -22.50
CA GLN A 22 37.95 -18.27 -23.85
C GLN A 22 37.06 -19.01 -24.86
N LEU A 23 36.35 -18.25 -25.70
CA LEU A 23 35.73 -18.76 -26.92
C LEU A 23 36.76 -18.57 -28.04
N GLU A 24 37.38 -19.67 -28.46
CA GLU A 24 38.11 -19.74 -29.73
C GLU A 24 37.07 -19.77 -30.86
N VAL A 25 37.18 -18.85 -31.81
CA VAL A 25 36.44 -18.88 -33.08
C VAL A 25 37.44 -19.35 -34.12
N GLU A 26 37.24 -20.58 -34.60
CA GLU A 26 37.92 -21.12 -35.78
C GLU A 26 37.45 -20.33 -37.01
N VAL A 27 38.40 -19.78 -37.77
CA VAL A 27 38.16 -19.19 -39.09
C VAL A 27 38.66 -20.22 -40.10
N GLU A 28 37.74 -20.86 -40.81
CA GLU A 28 38.07 -21.70 -41.97
C GLU A 28 38.60 -20.82 -43.11
N GLU A 29 39.77 -21.21 -43.62
CA GLU A 29 40.39 -20.66 -44.84
C GLU A 29 39.66 -21.21 -46.06
N GLU A 30 39.12 -20.33 -46.92
CA GLU A 30 38.81 -20.67 -48.32
C GLU A 30 39.74 -19.92 -49.28
N GLU A 31 40.47 -20.71 -50.06
CA GLU A 31 41.54 -20.31 -50.95
C GLU A 31 41.03 -20.03 -52.38
N GLN A 32 41.40 -18.83 -52.88
CA GLN A 32 41.70 -18.44 -54.27
C GLN A 32 40.66 -18.62 -55.39
N ARG A 33 40.28 -17.48 -56.00
CA ARG A 33 40.31 -17.26 -57.46
C ARG A 33 40.61 -15.80 -57.81
N GLY A 34 41.76 -15.59 -58.46
CA GLY A 34 41.91 -14.66 -59.59
C GLY A 34 42.01 -13.15 -59.33
N GLY A 35 43.24 -12.67 -59.10
CA GLY A 35 43.83 -11.51 -59.77
C GLY A 35 43.13 -10.15 -59.71
N GLU A 36 43.52 -9.31 -58.75
CA GLU A 36 43.96 -7.92 -58.93
C GLU A 36 44.42 -7.39 -57.55
N THR A 37 45.64 -6.84 -57.49
CA THR A 37 46.19 -6.28 -56.25
C THR A 37 45.44 -5.00 -55.88
N CYS A 38 44.47 -5.13 -54.98
CA CYS A 38 43.71 -4.01 -54.44
C CYS A 38 44.51 -3.36 -53.29
N CYS A 39 44.62 -2.03 -53.31
CA CYS A 39 45.40 -1.27 -52.34
C CYS A 39 44.86 -1.48 -50.91
N PRO A 40 45.69 -1.52 -49.83
CA PRO A 40 45.22 -1.67 -48.44
C PRO A 40 44.14 -0.66 -48.01
N ARG A 41 44.00 0.44 -48.77
CA ARG A 41 43.02 1.50 -48.57
C ARG A 41 41.60 1.15 -49.02
N GLU A 42 41.43 0.27 -50.01
CA GLU A 42 40.12 -0.08 -50.59
C GLU A 42 39.42 -1.21 -49.82
N VAL A 43 40.19 -2.15 -49.29
CA VAL A 43 39.70 -3.21 -48.38
C VAL A 43 39.16 -2.60 -47.07
N ALA A 44 39.81 -1.55 -46.56
CA ALA A 44 39.37 -0.83 -45.37
C ALA A 44 38.04 -0.07 -45.57
N ILE A 45 37.76 0.42 -46.78
CA ILE A 45 36.52 1.15 -47.09
C ILE A 45 35.33 0.19 -47.20
N TYR A 46 35.55 -1.03 -47.70
CA TYR A 46 34.50 -2.06 -47.75
C TYR A 46 34.15 -2.61 -46.37
N ALA A 47 35.15 -2.88 -45.52
CA ALA A 47 34.92 -3.29 -44.12
C ALA A 47 34.21 -2.21 -43.28
N LEU A 48 34.40 -0.92 -43.60
CA LEU A 48 33.68 0.20 -42.96
C LEU A 48 32.23 0.36 -43.43
N LYS A 49 31.87 -0.15 -44.61
CA LYS A 49 30.48 -0.14 -45.09
C LYS A 49 29.63 -1.23 -44.43
N GLU A 50 30.20 -2.38 -44.11
CA GLU A 50 29.50 -3.45 -43.36
C GLU A 50 29.34 -3.14 -41.87
N ALA A 51 30.23 -2.34 -41.28
CA ALA A 51 30.15 -1.93 -39.87
C ALA A 51 29.16 -0.78 -39.58
N ALA A 52 28.51 -0.23 -40.61
CA ALA A 52 27.63 0.94 -40.50
C ALA A 52 26.23 0.61 -39.92
N ASP A 53 25.86 -0.67 -39.83
CA ASP A 53 24.53 -1.09 -39.38
C ASP A 53 24.44 -1.35 -37.86
N ASP A 54 25.54 -1.24 -37.11
CA ASP A 54 25.54 -1.53 -35.66
C ASP A 54 26.37 -0.50 -34.86
N CYS A 55 25.69 0.47 -34.22
CA CYS A 55 26.33 1.62 -33.54
C CYS A 55 27.23 1.20 -32.33
N LYS A 56 27.24 -0.09 -31.93
CA LYS A 56 28.14 -0.67 -30.91
C LYS A 56 29.52 -1.10 -31.43
N MET A 57 29.70 -1.36 -32.73
CA MET A 57 30.98 -1.79 -33.31
C MET A 57 31.93 -0.63 -33.65
N VAL A 58 31.37 0.57 -33.91
CA VAL A 58 32.11 1.77 -34.34
C VAL A 58 33.09 2.28 -33.27
N THR A 59 32.77 2.11 -31.99
CA THR A 59 33.62 2.57 -30.87
C THR A 59 34.87 1.72 -30.67
N LYS A 60 34.84 0.42 -30.99
CA LYS A 60 36.01 -0.47 -30.91
C LYS A 60 37.02 -0.21 -32.03
N HIS A 61 36.55 0.07 -33.25
CA HIS A 61 37.44 0.33 -34.39
C HIS A 61 38.06 1.74 -34.38
N ALA A 62 37.38 2.74 -33.79
CA ALA A 62 37.96 4.07 -33.61
C ALA A 62 39.19 4.08 -32.67
N ALA A 63 39.20 3.22 -31.64
CA ALA A 63 40.34 3.05 -30.75
C ALA A 63 41.55 2.40 -31.45
N ALA A 64 41.32 1.46 -32.38
CA ALA A 64 42.36 0.82 -33.17
C ALA A 64 42.97 1.77 -34.23
N ALA A 65 42.15 2.63 -34.85
CA ALA A 65 42.62 3.62 -35.83
C ALA A 65 43.44 4.76 -35.18
N ALA A 66 43.13 5.15 -33.94
CA ALA A 66 43.91 6.12 -33.17
C ALA A 66 45.33 5.61 -32.83
N ALA A 67 45.50 4.30 -32.63
CA ALA A 67 46.81 3.68 -32.39
C ALA A 67 47.71 3.63 -33.65
N ALA A 68 47.13 3.76 -34.85
CA ALA A 68 47.83 3.67 -36.13
C ALA A 68 48.24 5.04 -36.73
N GLY A 69 48.02 6.15 -36.03
CA GLY A 69 48.56 7.47 -36.41
C GLY A 69 47.89 8.16 -37.60
N VAL A 70 46.65 7.79 -37.97
CA VAL A 70 45.93 8.41 -39.10
C VAL A 70 44.95 9.47 -38.60
N GLY A 71 45.44 10.71 -38.44
CA GLY A 71 44.70 11.82 -37.82
C GLY A 71 43.39 12.22 -38.52
N ASP A 72 43.27 11.99 -39.83
CA ASP A 72 42.08 12.38 -40.60
C ASP A 72 40.87 11.45 -40.41
N ILE A 73 41.09 10.20 -39.95
CA ILE A 73 40.01 9.21 -39.74
C ILE A 73 39.31 9.45 -38.39
N VAL A 74 40.02 9.97 -37.39
CA VAL A 74 39.48 10.23 -36.04
C VAL A 74 38.41 11.33 -36.07
N MET A 75 38.59 12.35 -36.91
CA MET A 75 37.62 13.46 -37.04
C MET A 75 36.32 13.04 -37.73
N VAL A 76 36.38 12.11 -38.69
CA VAL A 76 35.18 11.58 -39.37
C VAL A 76 34.41 10.65 -38.43
N ALA A 77 35.10 9.78 -37.69
CA ALA A 77 34.49 8.91 -36.68
C ALA A 77 33.84 9.70 -35.54
N ALA A 78 34.50 10.76 -35.03
CA ALA A 78 33.95 11.61 -33.99
C ALA A 78 32.67 12.35 -34.43
N ARG A 79 32.62 12.84 -35.68
CA ARG A 79 31.42 13.47 -36.25
C ARG A 79 30.28 12.48 -36.44
N PHE A 80 30.57 11.23 -36.80
CA PHE A 80 29.55 10.19 -36.95
C PHE A 80 28.99 9.76 -35.59
N SER A 81 29.84 9.56 -34.58
CA SER A 81 29.44 9.26 -33.21
C SER A 81 28.62 10.38 -32.57
N PHE A 82 28.96 11.66 -32.83
CA PHE A 82 28.17 12.79 -32.33
C PHE A 82 26.78 12.85 -32.98
N LYS A 83 26.66 12.52 -34.27
CA LYS A 83 25.36 12.44 -34.95
C LYS A 83 24.52 11.24 -34.48
N CYS A 84 25.11 10.05 -34.29
CA CYS A 84 24.40 8.88 -33.72
C CYS A 84 23.90 9.22 -32.30
N TRP A 85 24.72 9.88 -31.48
CA TRP A 85 24.34 10.33 -30.14
C TRP A 85 23.21 11.38 -30.15
N GLN A 86 23.28 12.38 -31.05
CA GLN A 86 22.21 13.36 -31.21
C GLN A 86 20.89 12.73 -31.66
N GLN A 87 20.95 11.74 -32.56
CA GLN A 87 19.76 11.05 -33.05
C GLN A 87 19.13 10.18 -31.96
N GLN A 88 19.95 9.49 -31.16
CA GLN A 88 19.47 8.72 -30.01
C GLN A 88 18.81 9.59 -28.94
N GLN A 89 19.35 10.79 -28.68
CA GLN A 89 18.73 11.76 -27.77
C GLN A 89 17.38 12.29 -28.31
N GLN A 90 17.24 12.42 -29.62
CA GLN A 90 16.01 12.88 -30.25
C GLN A 90 14.92 11.79 -30.19
N GLU A 91 15.28 10.54 -30.43
CA GLU A 91 14.38 9.38 -30.29
C GLU A 91 13.91 9.17 -28.84
N GLU A 92 14.79 9.37 -27.85
CA GLU A 92 14.43 9.33 -26.42
C GLU A 92 13.43 10.44 -26.04
N GLN A 93 13.60 11.64 -26.58
CA GLN A 93 12.66 12.76 -26.35
C GLN A 93 11.31 12.52 -27.02
N GLU A 94 11.29 11.97 -28.23
CA GLU A 94 10.05 11.60 -28.94
C GLU A 94 9.29 10.50 -28.19
N GLN A 95 9.98 9.47 -27.67
CA GLN A 95 9.36 8.43 -26.85
C GLN A 95 8.80 8.98 -25.52
N GLN A 96 9.49 9.92 -24.87
CA GLN A 96 8.97 10.57 -23.66
C GLN A 96 7.74 11.44 -23.96
N GLN A 97 7.73 12.19 -25.05
CA GLN A 97 6.57 12.97 -25.47
C GLN A 97 5.38 12.08 -25.83
N GLU A 98 5.63 10.93 -26.47
CA GLU A 98 4.59 9.99 -26.83
C GLU A 98 3.99 9.31 -25.58
N GLN A 99 4.81 8.94 -24.60
CA GLN A 99 4.34 8.44 -23.30
C GLN A 99 3.51 9.47 -22.53
N LEU A 100 3.95 10.74 -22.51
CA LEU A 100 3.19 11.83 -21.89
C LEU A 100 1.85 12.08 -22.60
N SER A 101 1.83 12.01 -23.94
CA SER A 101 0.62 12.14 -24.75
C SER A 101 -0.36 10.97 -24.50
N GLN A 102 0.15 9.75 -24.35
CA GLN A 102 -0.65 8.58 -24.00
C GLN A 102 -1.23 8.68 -22.58
N GLN A 103 -0.45 9.14 -21.60
CA GLN A 103 -0.95 9.42 -20.24
C GLN A 103 -2.02 10.51 -20.25
N HIS A 104 -1.85 11.57 -21.03
CA HIS A 104 -2.84 12.65 -21.13
C HIS A 104 -4.13 12.18 -21.82
N LYS A 105 -4.05 11.32 -22.83
CA LYS A 105 -5.22 10.68 -23.46
C LYS A 105 -5.94 9.73 -22.50
N GLN A 106 -5.22 8.95 -21.69
CA GLN A 106 -5.82 8.11 -20.65
C GLN A 106 -6.52 8.94 -19.57
N GLN A 107 -5.92 10.06 -19.15
CA GLN A 107 -6.55 10.99 -18.21
C GLN A 107 -7.82 11.63 -18.82
N GLN A 108 -7.79 12.04 -20.09
CA GLN A 108 -8.97 12.61 -20.77
C GLN A 108 -10.11 11.59 -20.99
N GLN A 109 -9.78 10.32 -21.25
CA GLN A 109 -10.78 9.25 -21.32
C GLN A 109 -11.42 8.95 -19.95
N HIS A 110 -10.66 9.05 -18.85
CA HIS A 110 -11.21 8.96 -17.51
C HIS A 110 -12.10 10.17 -17.13
N VAL A 111 -11.81 11.36 -17.64
CA VAL A 111 -12.63 12.57 -17.39
C VAL A 111 -13.97 12.52 -18.15
N ASN A 112 -13.99 12.04 -19.40
CA ASN A 112 -15.22 11.96 -20.20
C ASN A 112 -16.19 10.83 -19.78
N CYS A 113 -15.71 9.79 -19.07
CA CYS A 113 -16.59 8.80 -18.43
C CYS A 113 -17.11 9.22 -17.05
N SER A 114 -16.61 10.34 -16.50
CA SER A 114 -16.92 10.80 -15.14
C SER A 114 -17.96 11.92 -15.07
N SER A 115 -18.28 12.62 -16.16
CA SER A 115 -19.24 13.73 -16.13
C SER A 115 -20.71 13.29 -15.97
N ASP A 116 -21.08 12.09 -16.44
CA ASP A 116 -22.45 11.58 -16.30
C ASP A 116 -22.65 10.69 -15.06
N SER A 117 -21.56 10.19 -14.46
CA SER A 117 -21.58 9.27 -13.31
C SER A 117 -21.23 9.93 -11.96
N SER A 118 -20.55 11.08 -11.97
CA SER A 118 -20.10 11.80 -10.76
C SER A 118 -21.26 12.40 -9.95
N ASN A 119 -22.31 12.91 -10.60
CA ASN A 119 -23.47 13.47 -9.89
C ASN A 119 -24.32 12.39 -9.18
N ASN A 120 -24.24 11.14 -9.63
CA ASN A 120 -24.98 10.03 -9.02
C ASN A 120 -24.16 9.37 -7.89
N CYS A 121 -22.85 9.16 -8.11
CA CYS A 121 -21.94 8.69 -7.08
C CYS A 121 -21.83 9.69 -5.93
N SER A 122 -21.98 11.00 -6.22
CA SER A 122 -21.90 12.03 -5.19
C SER A 122 -23.05 11.95 -4.19
N LYS A 123 -24.27 11.80 -4.72
CA LYS A 123 -25.48 11.69 -3.91
C LYS A 123 -25.55 10.34 -3.16
N GLN A 124 -24.93 9.31 -3.74
CA GLN A 124 -24.85 7.99 -3.11
C GLN A 124 -23.90 7.98 -1.90
N TRP A 125 -22.81 8.75 -1.90
CA TRP A 125 -21.95 8.89 -0.70
C TRP A 125 -22.59 9.72 0.41
N GLU A 126 -23.32 10.80 0.08
CA GLU A 126 -24.09 11.59 1.05
C GLU A 126 -25.18 10.73 1.70
N SER A 127 -25.87 9.91 0.91
CA SER A 127 -26.90 8.98 1.39
C SER A 127 -26.32 7.87 2.28
N CYS A 128 -25.14 7.33 1.97
CA CYS A 128 -24.50 6.28 2.78
C CYS A 128 -23.87 6.83 4.07
N LEU A 129 -23.28 8.03 4.03
CA LEU A 129 -22.81 8.73 5.24
C LEU A 129 -23.98 9.10 6.15
N ASN A 130 -25.05 9.67 5.61
CA ASN A 130 -26.27 9.97 6.37
C ASN A 130 -26.89 8.70 6.97
N SER A 131 -26.93 7.60 6.22
CA SER A 131 -27.47 6.33 6.73
C SER A 131 -26.63 5.77 7.88
N PHE A 132 -25.30 5.89 7.84
CA PHE A 132 -24.41 5.34 8.87
C PHE A 132 -24.29 6.26 10.10
N GLU A 133 -24.36 7.57 9.91
CA GLU A 133 -24.41 8.56 10.98
C GLU A 133 -25.72 8.44 11.77
N VAL A 134 -26.86 8.27 11.08
CA VAL A 134 -28.15 7.95 11.72
C VAL A 134 -28.10 6.61 12.47
N GLU A 135 -27.43 5.59 11.92
CA GLU A 135 -27.27 4.29 12.60
C GLU A 135 -26.45 4.46 13.90
N MET A 136 -25.35 5.23 13.89
CA MET A 136 -24.51 5.43 15.08
C MET A 136 -25.21 6.21 16.20
N THR A 137 -26.13 7.15 15.87
CA THR A 137 -26.92 7.87 16.90
C THR A 137 -27.77 6.95 17.76
N LEU A 138 -28.09 5.73 17.30
CA LEU A 138 -28.86 4.75 18.08
C LEU A 138 -28.19 4.35 19.40
N LEU A 139 -26.86 4.44 19.48
CA LEU A 139 -26.09 4.16 20.71
C LEU A 139 -26.28 5.22 21.80
N ASN A 140 -26.75 6.42 21.44
CA ASN A 140 -26.96 7.50 22.40
C ASN A 140 -28.24 7.30 23.23
N TYR A 141 -29.16 6.43 22.79
CA TYR A 141 -30.41 6.17 23.49
C TYR A 141 -30.28 4.94 24.40
N GLY A 142 -30.53 5.13 25.70
CA GLY A 142 -30.48 4.08 26.70
C GLY A 142 -31.63 3.08 26.59
N SER A 143 -32.76 3.48 26.00
CA SER A 143 -33.96 2.65 25.83
C SER A 143 -34.69 2.95 24.52
N TYR A 144 -35.61 2.06 24.12
CA TYR A 144 -36.46 2.28 22.95
C TYR A 144 -37.41 3.47 23.17
N GLU A 145 -37.85 3.68 24.40
CA GLU A 145 -38.69 4.79 24.81
C GLU A 145 -37.98 6.13 24.61
N GLU A 146 -36.69 6.20 24.94
CA GLU A 146 -35.86 7.40 24.75
C GLU A 146 -35.60 7.69 23.27
N TYR A 147 -35.45 6.64 22.45
CA TYR A 147 -35.43 6.78 20.99
C TYR A 147 -36.75 7.37 20.46
N LEU A 148 -37.90 6.93 20.96
CA LEU A 148 -39.20 7.48 20.56
C LEU A 148 -39.38 8.94 20.98
N ASP A 149 -38.81 9.33 22.12
CA ASP A 149 -38.91 10.69 22.63
C ASP A 149 -38.26 11.72 21.69
N GLN A 150 -37.28 11.32 20.86
CA GLN A 150 -36.71 12.18 19.81
C GLN A 150 -37.77 12.67 18.82
N PHE A 151 -38.80 11.87 18.58
CA PHE A 151 -39.85 12.18 17.61
C PHE A 151 -41.04 12.92 18.24
N ILE A 152 -41.01 13.15 19.56
CA ILE A 152 -42.08 13.82 20.30
C ILE A 152 -41.73 15.30 20.47
N ASN A 153 -42.57 16.18 19.95
CA ASN A 153 -42.45 17.61 20.18
C ASN A 153 -43.12 18.01 21.51
N ILE A 154 -42.64 19.09 22.14
CA ILE A 154 -43.26 19.65 23.34
C ILE A 154 -44.74 20.02 23.15
N ASN A 155 -45.12 20.37 21.91
CA ASN A 155 -46.52 20.61 21.56
C ASN A 155 -47.36 19.33 21.63
N ASP A 156 -46.83 18.18 21.19
CA ASP A 156 -47.53 16.90 21.24
C ASP A 156 -47.84 16.50 22.68
N VAL A 157 -46.87 16.72 23.58
CA VAL A 157 -47.05 16.52 25.02
C VAL A 157 -48.05 17.51 25.59
N ARG A 158 -48.08 18.77 25.13
CA ARG A 158 -49.03 19.78 25.61
C ARG A 158 -50.48 19.45 25.25
N TYR A 159 -50.71 18.89 24.07
CA TYR A 159 -52.05 18.51 23.60
C TYR A 159 -52.52 17.16 24.16
N ILE A 160 -51.64 16.14 24.19
CA ILE A 160 -51.99 14.78 24.64
C ILE A 160 -51.87 14.64 26.17
N ARG A 161 -51.05 15.48 26.82
CA ARG A 161 -50.77 15.53 28.27
C ARG A 161 -50.25 14.22 28.89
N ASN A 162 -49.88 13.25 28.07
CA ASN A 162 -49.39 11.95 28.53
C ASN A 162 -48.33 11.40 27.58
N TRP A 163 -47.09 11.29 28.07
CA TRP A 163 -45.94 10.78 27.32
C TRP A 163 -46.15 9.36 26.76
N ASN A 164 -46.80 8.48 27.53
CA ASN A 164 -47.02 7.10 27.08
C ASN A 164 -48.00 7.05 25.91
N VAL A 165 -49.03 7.90 25.93
CA VAL A 165 -50.00 8.02 24.83
C VAL A 165 -49.33 8.66 23.61
N SER A 166 -48.48 9.68 23.80
CA SER A 166 -47.69 10.27 22.72
C SER A 166 -46.75 9.25 22.06
N ARG A 167 -46.05 8.42 22.83
CA ARG A 167 -45.20 7.33 22.29
C ARG A 167 -46.01 6.31 21.50
N GLN A 168 -47.15 5.86 22.04
CA GLN A 168 -48.06 4.95 21.32
C GLN A 168 -48.59 5.58 20.03
N PHE A 169 -48.87 6.88 20.06
CA PHE A 169 -49.29 7.63 18.88
C PHE A 169 -48.19 7.64 17.82
N ILE A 170 -46.93 7.92 18.17
CA ILE A 170 -45.81 7.84 17.22
C ILE A 170 -45.68 6.43 16.64
N GLN A 171 -45.73 5.38 17.47
CA GLN A 171 -45.63 4.00 16.99
C GLN A 171 -46.76 3.60 16.01
N THR A 172 -47.97 4.10 16.24
CA THR A 172 -49.18 3.67 15.50
C THR A 172 -49.45 4.56 14.29
N ALA A 173 -49.30 5.88 14.46
CA ALA A 173 -49.59 6.88 13.43
C ALA A 173 -48.42 7.04 12.47
N CYS A 174 -47.17 6.92 12.96
CA CYS A 174 -45.97 7.00 12.12
C CYS A 174 -45.53 5.62 11.63
N GLY A 175 -46.36 5.00 10.80
CA GLY A 175 -45.91 3.89 9.95
C GLY A 175 -44.86 4.34 8.93
N LYS A 176 -44.41 3.39 8.08
CA LYS A 176 -43.35 3.55 7.06
C LYS A 176 -43.49 4.75 6.09
N SER A 177 -44.59 5.49 6.13
CA SER A 177 -44.95 6.51 5.14
C SER A 177 -44.79 7.98 5.56
N CYS A 178 -44.62 8.33 6.85
CA CYS A 178 -44.62 9.75 7.25
C CYS A 178 -43.37 10.28 7.99
N MET A 179 -42.55 9.43 8.61
CA MET A 179 -41.32 9.85 9.33
C MET A 179 -40.06 9.09 8.90
N GLY A 180 -40.10 8.42 7.74
CA GLY A 180 -39.09 7.44 7.35
C GLY A 180 -39.27 6.09 8.08
N PRO A 181 -38.33 5.14 7.94
CA PRO A 181 -38.44 3.84 8.59
C PRO A 181 -38.16 3.97 10.10
N LEU A 182 -39.18 4.30 10.89
CA LEU A 182 -39.13 4.16 12.34
C LEU A 182 -38.84 2.70 12.68
N LEU A 183 -37.80 2.47 13.49
CA LEU A 183 -37.43 1.12 13.89
C LEU A 183 -38.48 0.55 14.85
N SER A 184 -38.89 -0.69 14.62
CA SER A 184 -39.64 -1.44 15.63
C SER A 184 -38.77 -1.69 16.86
N ARG A 185 -39.38 -1.99 18.01
CA ARG A 185 -38.62 -2.30 19.24
C ARG A 185 -37.61 -3.44 19.04
N SER A 186 -37.96 -4.46 18.26
CA SER A 186 -37.07 -5.57 17.93
C SER A 186 -35.93 -5.14 17.01
N GLU A 187 -36.21 -4.37 15.95
CA GLU A 187 -35.19 -3.86 15.03
C GLU A 187 -34.24 -2.91 15.75
N PHE A 188 -34.76 -2.00 16.58
CA PHE A 188 -33.95 -1.11 17.42
C PHE A 188 -33.00 -1.91 18.32
N ALA A 189 -33.50 -2.94 19.01
CA ALA A 189 -32.67 -3.77 19.87
C ALA A 189 -31.62 -4.54 19.07
N GLU A 190 -31.97 -5.06 17.89
CA GLU A 190 -31.05 -5.79 17.02
C GLU A 190 -29.96 -4.88 16.43
N GLN A 191 -30.32 -3.73 15.87
CA GLN A 191 -29.38 -2.75 15.35
C GLN A 191 -28.51 -2.17 16.44
N ARG A 192 -29.09 -1.81 17.59
CA ARG A 192 -28.30 -1.33 18.73
C ARG A 192 -27.33 -2.41 19.22
N LYS A 193 -27.75 -3.67 19.34
CA LYS A 193 -26.85 -4.77 19.72
C LYS A 193 -25.75 -4.99 18.69
N LYS A 194 -26.06 -4.87 17.40
CA LYS A 194 -25.08 -4.96 16.30
C LYS A 194 -24.07 -3.81 16.37
N LEU A 195 -24.54 -2.59 16.62
CA LEU A 195 -23.70 -1.41 16.80
C LEU A 195 -22.87 -1.49 18.08
N GLU A 196 -23.43 -1.96 19.19
CA GLU A 196 -22.71 -2.19 20.44
C GLU A 196 -21.62 -3.26 20.26
N PHE A 197 -21.90 -4.30 19.47
CA PHE A 197 -20.90 -5.31 19.11
C PHE A 197 -19.82 -4.75 18.19
N MET A 198 -20.17 -3.89 17.23
CA MET A 198 -19.21 -3.22 16.35
C MET A 198 -18.36 -2.18 17.10
N TRP A 199 -18.97 -1.44 18.02
CA TRP A 199 -18.34 -0.41 18.83
C TRP A 199 -17.48 -1.01 19.94
N ASN A 200 -17.95 -2.12 20.51
CA ASN A 200 -17.28 -2.84 21.58
C ASN A 200 -17.06 -4.30 21.16
N PRO A 201 -16.19 -4.57 20.16
CA PRO A 201 -15.94 -5.91 19.67
C PRO A 201 -15.21 -6.69 20.75
N ARG A 202 -16.00 -7.39 21.58
CA ARG A 202 -15.58 -8.38 22.58
C ARG A 202 -14.50 -7.90 23.56
N GLY A 203 -14.97 -7.43 24.70
CA GLY A 203 -14.36 -7.75 26.00
C GLY A 203 -12.87 -7.47 26.15
N THR A 204 -12.54 -6.21 26.43
CA THR A 204 -11.26 -5.70 26.94
C THR A 204 -10.75 -6.38 28.24
N GLY A 205 -11.43 -7.41 28.76
CA GLY A 205 -11.13 -8.02 30.06
C GLY A 205 -10.17 -9.22 30.04
N GLY A 206 -9.73 -9.72 28.87
CA GLY A 206 -8.93 -10.94 28.79
C GLY A 206 -7.90 -11.02 27.66
N SER A 207 -7.68 -9.94 26.89
CA SER A 207 -6.69 -9.95 25.82
C SER A 207 -5.27 -10.07 26.39
N THR A 208 -4.54 -11.08 25.93
CA THR A 208 -3.13 -11.25 26.30
C THR A 208 -2.33 -10.10 25.71
N LEU A 209 -1.62 -9.34 26.56
CA LEU A 209 -0.68 -8.32 26.11
C LEU A 209 0.64 -8.99 25.75
N TYR A 210 0.95 -9.07 24.46
CA TYR A 210 2.17 -9.71 23.96
C TYR A 210 3.38 -8.78 24.10
N GLY A 211 3.19 -7.48 23.90
CA GLY A 211 4.23 -6.46 23.95
C GLY A 211 4.66 -6.09 25.37
N ALA A 212 3.84 -6.39 26.40
CA ALA A 212 4.12 -6.03 27.80
C ALA A 212 5.47 -6.55 28.32
N ASN A 213 5.94 -7.69 27.80
CA ASN A 213 7.22 -8.32 28.18
C ASN A 213 8.33 -8.14 27.14
N TYR A 214 8.11 -7.31 26.11
CA TYR A 214 9.11 -7.10 25.07
C TYR A 214 10.33 -6.34 25.62
N LYS A 215 11.52 -6.96 25.51
CA LYS A 215 12.81 -6.41 25.97
C LYS A 215 13.81 -6.22 24.83
N GLY A 216 13.38 -6.39 23.59
CA GLY A 216 14.26 -6.22 22.43
C GLY A 216 14.55 -4.74 22.13
N ASP A 217 15.55 -4.51 21.29
CA ASP A 217 16.02 -3.15 20.99
C ASP A 217 15.40 -2.53 19.73
N ASP A 218 14.63 -3.31 18.96
CA ASP A 218 14.04 -2.82 17.71
C ASP A 218 12.98 -1.74 17.96
N GLU A 219 13.16 -0.58 17.32
CA GLU A 219 12.30 0.58 17.56
C GLU A 219 10.86 0.33 17.10
N VAL A 220 10.65 -0.30 15.95
CA VAL A 220 9.30 -0.58 15.45
C VAL A 220 8.55 -1.53 16.39
N LEU A 221 9.22 -2.58 16.87
CA LEU A 221 8.62 -3.49 17.87
C LEU A 221 8.32 -2.78 19.20
N LYS A 222 9.20 -1.88 19.68
CA LYS A 222 8.90 -1.03 20.85
C LYS A 222 7.65 -0.18 20.61
N GLN A 223 7.50 0.40 19.42
CA GLN A 223 6.36 1.24 19.07
C GLN A 223 5.05 0.44 18.95
N PHE A 224 5.09 -0.82 18.51
CA PHE A 224 3.95 -1.74 18.61
C PHE A 224 3.57 -2.02 20.07
N ALA A 225 4.55 -2.37 20.91
CA ALA A 225 4.33 -2.72 22.31
C ALA A 225 3.73 -1.54 23.11
N GLN A 226 4.23 -0.32 22.88
CA GLN A 226 3.73 0.89 23.55
C GLN A 226 2.27 1.24 23.19
N ARG A 227 1.80 0.83 22.01
CA ARG A 227 0.44 1.12 21.53
C ARG A 227 -0.56 0.04 21.93
N GLU A 228 -0.12 -1.19 22.15
CA GLU A 228 -0.97 -2.36 22.39
C GLU A 228 -2.08 -2.10 23.43
N LEU A 229 -1.71 -1.60 24.62
CA LEU A 229 -2.69 -1.32 25.67
C LEU A 229 -3.69 -0.22 25.27
N LYS A 230 -3.22 0.83 24.56
CA LYS A 230 -4.06 1.95 24.12
C LYS A 230 -5.03 1.52 23.02
N LEU A 231 -4.59 0.63 22.13
CA LEU A 231 -5.39 0.05 21.06
C LEU A 231 -6.50 -0.84 21.64
N ILE A 232 -6.16 -1.74 22.57
CA ILE A 232 -7.11 -2.62 23.26
C ILE A 232 -8.16 -1.80 24.04
N ASN A 233 -7.74 -0.71 24.69
CA ASN A 233 -8.64 0.20 25.39
C ASN A 233 -9.44 1.15 24.48
N LYS A 234 -9.26 1.05 23.16
CA LYS A 234 -9.89 1.90 22.14
C LYS A 234 -9.69 3.40 22.44
N GLN A 235 -8.48 3.76 22.88
CA GLN A 235 -8.05 5.16 23.05
C GLN A 235 -7.46 5.72 21.76
N ILE A 236 -6.81 4.86 20.99
CA ILE A 236 -6.26 5.17 19.68
C ILE A 236 -6.65 4.06 18.70
N ALA A 237 -6.71 4.40 17.42
CA ALA A 237 -6.71 3.46 16.31
C ALA A 237 -5.46 3.74 15.47
N THR A 238 -4.65 2.72 15.21
CA THR A 238 -3.37 2.89 14.52
C THR A 238 -3.37 2.10 13.22
N ILE A 239 -3.09 2.80 12.12
CA ILE A 239 -2.78 2.20 10.82
C ILE A 239 -1.26 2.16 10.67
N VAL A 240 -0.72 1.05 10.21
CA VAL A 240 0.72 0.86 9.98
C VAL A 240 0.98 0.63 8.51
N PHE A 241 1.81 1.46 7.90
CA PHE A 241 2.37 1.20 6.58
C PHE A 241 3.74 0.56 6.72
N MET A 242 3.97 -0.52 5.97
CA MET A 242 5.30 -1.12 5.88
C MET A 242 5.51 -1.78 4.53
N ILE A 243 6.79 -1.89 4.15
CA ILE A 243 7.26 -2.63 2.99
C ILE A 243 8.11 -3.78 3.51
N THR A 244 7.82 -4.99 3.06
CA THR A 244 8.57 -6.19 3.46
C THR A 244 8.86 -7.05 2.24
N ARG A 245 9.81 -7.98 2.39
CA ARG A 245 10.12 -8.94 1.34
C ARG A 245 9.31 -10.22 1.56
N SER A 246 8.53 -10.60 0.56
CA SER A 246 7.78 -11.85 0.57
C SER A 246 8.71 -13.07 0.60
N HIS A 247 8.16 -14.24 0.94
CA HIS A 247 8.90 -15.52 0.89
C HIS A 247 9.44 -15.86 -0.50
N LYS A 248 8.85 -15.30 -1.57
CA LYS A 248 9.32 -15.45 -2.96
C LYS A 248 10.47 -14.50 -3.32
N GLY A 249 10.85 -13.61 -2.39
CA GLY A 249 11.90 -12.63 -2.62
C GLY A 249 11.44 -11.35 -3.33
N PHE A 250 10.14 -11.13 -3.50
CA PHE A 250 9.60 -9.88 -4.05
C PHE A 250 9.08 -8.96 -2.96
N ASP A 251 9.16 -7.66 -3.18
CA ASP A 251 8.69 -6.69 -2.22
C ASP A 251 7.15 -6.63 -2.23
N ILE A 252 6.59 -6.47 -1.04
CA ILE A 252 5.17 -6.36 -0.77
C ILE A 252 4.97 -5.22 0.22
N SER A 253 4.00 -4.36 -0.06
CA SER A 253 3.67 -3.24 0.83
C SER A 253 2.20 -3.29 1.20
N GLY A 254 1.86 -2.72 2.35
CA GLY A 254 0.47 -2.65 2.76
C GLY A 254 0.25 -1.77 3.95
N TYR A 255 -1.03 -1.46 4.16
CA TYR A 255 -1.53 -0.75 5.32
C TYR A 255 -2.26 -1.78 6.19
N ILE A 256 -1.87 -1.86 7.46
CA ILE A 256 -2.37 -2.84 8.42
C ILE A 256 -3.13 -2.10 9.53
N ASP A 257 -4.33 -2.58 9.86
CA ASP A 257 -5.01 -2.20 11.10
C ASP A 257 -4.34 -2.93 12.27
N LEU A 258 -3.55 -2.21 13.06
CA LEU A 258 -2.73 -2.81 14.10
C LEU A 258 -3.57 -3.46 15.21
N GLU A 259 -4.71 -2.85 15.56
CA GLU A 259 -5.56 -3.37 16.62
C GLU A 259 -6.32 -4.62 16.16
N GLN A 260 -6.84 -4.65 14.93
CA GLN A 260 -7.45 -5.86 14.38
C GLN A 260 -6.43 -7.01 14.32
N SER A 261 -5.22 -6.74 13.84
CA SER A 261 -4.15 -7.74 13.78
C SER A 261 -3.80 -8.32 15.16
N LEU A 262 -3.71 -7.48 16.20
CA LEU A 262 -3.50 -7.90 17.59
C LEU A 262 -4.70 -8.66 18.17
N ARG A 263 -5.93 -8.29 17.81
CA ARG A 263 -7.13 -9.01 18.25
C ARG A 263 -7.18 -10.41 17.66
N GLU A 264 -6.86 -10.55 16.38
CA GLU A 264 -6.91 -11.80 15.63
C GLU A 264 -5.90 -12.86 16.12
N SER A 265 -4.81 -12.44 16.78
CA SER A 265 -3.87 -13.40 17.38
C SER A 265 -4.43 -14.19 18.54
N ASN A 266 -5.52 -13.71 19.17
CA ASN A 266 -6.23 -14.48 20.19
C ASN A 266 -7.12 -15.58 19.55
N CYS A 267 -7.34 -15.53 18.24
CA CYS A 267 -8.20 -16.44 17.50
C CYS A 267 -7.35 -17.32 16.56
N ARG A 268 -6.75 -18.39 17.09
CA ARG A 268 -5.88 -19.31 16.30
C ARG A 268 -6.55 -19.92 15.06
N ASN A 269 -7.88 -20.03 15.08
CA ASN A 269 -8.66 -20.57 13.96
C ASN A 269 -9.09 -19.49 12.95
N SER A 270 -8.71 -18.23 13.15
CA SER A 270 -9.00 -17.15 12.20
C SER A 270 -8.14 -17.31 10.95
N GLU A 271 -8.74 -17.13 9.78
CA GLU A 271 -8.00 -17.03 8.51
C GLU A 271 -7.00 -15.87 8.52
N GLN A 272 -7.23 -14.88 9.39
CA GLN A 272 -6.43 -13.67 9.56
C GLN A 272 -5.48 -13.76 10.76
N TYR A 273 -5.23 -14.95 11.31
CA TYR A 273 -4.37 -15.15 12.47
C TYR A 273 -2.93 -14.63 12.26
N VAL A 274 -2.43 -13.85 13.22
CA VAL A 274 -1.04 -13.42 13.32
C VAL A 274 -0.45 -13.91 14.63
N ASN A 275 0.72 -14.53 14.62
CA ASN A 275 1.39 -14.93 15.86
C ASN A 275 2.24 -13.80 16.43
N TRP A 276 1.61 -12.83 17.10
CA TRP A 276 2.29 -11.68 17.71
C TRP A 276 3.32 -12.08 18.76
N GLN A 277 3.09 -13.16 19.50
CA GLN A 277 4.09 -13.69 20.44
C GLN A 277 5.39 -14.06 19.71
N ALA A 278 5.30 -14.84 18.62
CA ALA A 278 6.47 -15.22 17.84
C ALA A 278 7.16 -14.02 17.18
N ILE A 279 6.41 -12.97 16.84
CA ILE A 279 6.96 -11.72 16.30
C ILE A 279 7.81 -11.00 17.36
N TYR A 280 7.29 -10.80 18.57
CA TYR A 280 8.05 -10.17 19.66
C TYR A 280 9.25 -11.02 20.11
N GLU A 281 9.17 -12.35 20.01
CA GLU A 281 10.29 -13.27 20.27
C GLU A 281 11.32 -13.32 19.12
N GLY A 282 11.05 -12.65 17.99
CA GLY A 282 11.93 -12.67 16.81
C GLY A 282 11.91 -13.97 16.01
N LYS A 283 10.96 -14.87 16.27
CA LYS A 283 10.77 -16.15 15.57
C LYS A 283 9.95 -16.01 14.28
N ALA A 284 9.18 -14.93 14.17
CA ALA A 284 8.39 -14.60 12.99
C ALA A 284 8.52 -13.10 12.67
N LYS A 285 8.12 -12.71 11.46
CA LYS A 285 8.05 -11.30 11.04
C LYS A 285 6.60 -10.94 10.75
N LEU A 286 6.22 -9.71 11.08
CA LEU A 286 4.99 -9.12 10.57
C LEU A 286 5.16 -8.85 9.07
N VAL A 287 4.17 -9.25 8.27
CA VAL A 287 4.19 -9.14 6.81
C VAL A 287 2.80 -8.67 6.35
N PRO A 288 2.69 -7.69 5.43
CA PRO A 288 1.42 -7.32 4.83
C PRO A 288 0.76 -8.49 4.11
N ARG A 289 -0.54 -8.66 4.29
CA ARG A 289 -1.34 -9.77 3.77
C ARG A 289 -2.47 -9.27 2.86
N PRO A 290 -2.96 -10.11 1.94
CA PRO A 290 -4.02 -9.72 1.00
C PRO A 290 -5.35 -9.28 1.62
N HIS A 291 -5.58 -9.54 2.91
CA HIS A 291 -6.79 -9.19 3.64
C HIS A 291 -6.60 -7.97 4.58
N ASP A 292 -5.38 -7.42 4.67
CA ASP A 292 -5.16 -6.17 5.41
C ASP A 292 -5.81 -4.99 4.64
N LEU A 293 -5.84 -3.79 5.26
CA LEU A 293 -6.52 -2.60 4.71
C LEU A 293 -6.07 -2.27 3.29
N SER A 294 -4.78 -2.47 3.01
CA SER A 294 -4.32 -2.60 1.65
C SER A 294 -3.19 -3.61 1.54
N TYR A 295 -3.07 -4.14 0.33
CA TYR A 295 -1.97 -5.02 -0.05
C TYR A 295 -1.57 -4.71 -1.48
N PHE A 296 -0.28 -4.49 -1.68
CA PHE A 296 0.31 -4.25 -2.99
C PHE A 296 1.49 -5.19 -3.22
N ASP A 297 1.38 -5.99 -4.27
CA ASP A 297 2.44 -6.86 -4.74
C ASP A 297 3.22 -6.16 -5.85
N TRP A 298 4.47 -5.80 -5.56
CA TRP A 298 5.32 -5.05 -6.50
C TRP A 298 5.72 -5.87 -7.72
N TYR A 299 5.74 -7.20 -7.62
CA TYR A 299 6.07 -8.06 -8.74
C TYR A 299 4.94 -8.17 -9.74
N SER A 300 3.71 -8.41 -9.26
CA SER A 300 2.54 -8.53 -10.13
C SER A 300 1.84 -7.20 -10.43
N ASN A 301 2.27 -6.11 -9.79
CA ASN A 301 1.64 -4.79 -9.84
C ASN A 301 0.13 -4.84 -9.51
N LYS A 302 -0.25 -5.68 -8.53
CA LYS A 302 -1.64 -5.87 -8.12
C LYS A 302 -1.89 -5.25 -6.78
N VAL A 303 -2.95 -4.44 -6.70
CA VAL A 303 -3.44 -3.84 -5.46
C VAL A 303 -4.73 -4.51 -4.99
N ARG A 304 -4.89 -4.62 -3.68
CA ARG A 304 -6.12 -5.02 -3.01
C ARG A 304 -6.40 -4.05 -1.87
N PHE A 305 -7.68 -3.78 -1.65
CA PHE A 305 -8.18 -2.95 -0.56
C PHE A 305 -9.28 -3.71 0.16
N ASN A 306 -9.24 -3.69 1.48
CA ASN A 306 -10.24 -4.37 2.31
C ASN A 306 -10.63 -3.46 3.48
N ASP A 307 -11.86 -3.61 3.95
CA ASP A 307 -12.29 -3.01 5.20
C ASP A 307 -11.79 -3.83 6.38
N SER A 308 -11.46 -3.16 7.49
CA SER A 308 -11.31 -3.79 8.79
C SER A 308 -12.54 -3.54 9.66
N ASP A 309 -12.55 -4.13 10.86
CA ASP A 309 -13.56 -3.83 11.86
C ASP A 309 -13.50 -2.37 12.35
N ASN A 310 -12.31 -1.74 12.34
CA ASN A 310 -12.15 -0.35 12.79
C ASN A 310 -12.14 0.67 11.65
N PHE A 311 -11.79 0.28 10.43
CA PHE A 311 -11.64 1.19 9.31
C PHE A 311 -12.39 0.71 8.08
N ARG A 312 -13.03 1.66 7.39
CA ARG A 312 -13.54 1.48 6.04
C ARG A 312 -12.56 2.13 5.06
N VAL A 313 -12.12 1.41 4.05
CA VAL A 313 -11.31 1.99 2.97
C VAL A 313 -12.23 2.76 2.05
N VAL A 314 -11.89 4.02 1.78
CA VAL A 314 -12.68 4.89 0.90
C VAL A 314 -11.97 4.97 -0.45
N PRO A 315 -12.38 4.16 -1.44
CA PRO A 315 -11.87 4.29 -2.80
C PRO A 315 -12.36 5.62 -3.40
N ASN A 316 -11.50 6.31 -4.17
CA ASN A 316 -11.81 7.53 -4.92
C ASN A 316 -11.95 8.83 -4.10
N GLY A 317 -11.17 8.98 -3.02
CA GLY A 317 -10.97 10.30 -2.42
C GLY A 317 -10.23 11.26 -3.35
N ALA A 318 -10.23 12.57 -3.03
CA ALA A 318 -9.37 13.56 -3.70
C ALA A 318 -7.86 13.23 -3.59
N HIS A 319 -7.51 12.26 -2.73
CA HIS A 319 -6.19 11.67 -2.56
C HIS A 319 -6.25 10.16 -2.83
N SER A 320 -5.11 9.58 -3.23
CA SER A 320 -5.02 8.20 -3.71
C SER A 320 -5.50 7.13 -2.73
N LEU A 321 -5.46 7.37 -1.41
CA LEU A 321 -6.00 6.44 -0.41
C LEU A 321 -6.44 7.15 0.88
N LEU A 322 -7.70 6.94 1.25
CA LEU A 322 -8.32 7.46 2.48
C LEU A 322 -8.93 6.30 3.28
N MET A 323 -8.86 6.40 4.61
CA MET A 323 -9.41 5.40 5.52
C MET A 323 -10.31 6.08 6.54
N MET A 324 -11.57 5.67 6.61
CA MET A 324 -12.53 6.21 7.56
C MET A 324 -12.59 5.34 8.79
N HIS A 325 -12.31 5.91 9.96
CA HIS A 325 -12.51 5.20 11.21
C HIS A 325 -14.02 5.00 11.45
N ARG A 326 -14.43 3.77 11.72
CA ARG A 326 -15.85 3.37 11.81
C ARG A 326 -16.53 3.89 13.08
N GLY A 327 -15.78 4.19 14.13
CA GLY A 327 -16.35 4.69 15.38
C GLY A 327 -16.81 6.14 15.26
N ASP A 328 -15.90 7.06 14.97
CA ASP A 328 -16.17 8.50 14.98
C ASP A 328 -16.30 9.13 13.57
N LEU A 329 -16.30 8.27 12.55
CA LEU A 329 -16.47 8.61 11.13
C LEU A 329 -15.39 9.56 10.58
N LYS A 330 -14.28 9.74 11.30
CA LYS A 330 -13.20 10.60 10.85
C LYS A 330 -12.37 9.92 9.77
N VAL A 331 -12.15 10.65 8.68
CA VAL A 331 -11.32 10.21 7.56
C VAL A 331 -9.86 10.53 7.86
N VAL A 332 -9.01 9.51 7.77
CA VAL A 332 -7.56 9.58 7.92
C VAL A 332 -6.92 9.51 6.53
N CYS A 333 -6.12 10.52 6.20
CA CYS A 333 -5.31 10.52 4.97
C CYS A 333 -3.97 9.84 5.21
N VAL A 334 -3.76 8.70 4.53
CA VAL A 334 -2.55 7.88 4.69
C VAL A 334 -1.45 8.18 3.67
N ASN A 335 -1.70 9.12 2.75
CA ASN A 335 -0.75 9.47 1.70
C ASN A 335 0.50 10.20 2.25
N ALA A 336 1.69 9.70 1.92
CA ALA A 336 2.96 10.32 2.28
C ALA A 336 3.01 11.78 1.78
N GLY A 337 3.42 12.73 2.63
CA GLY A 337 3.52 14.16 2.28
C GLY A 337 2.20 14.94 2.11
N CYS A 338 1.02 14.34 2.27
CA CYS A 338 -0.25 15.05 2.11
C CYS A 338 -0.57 15.99 3.29
N CYS A 339 -0.94 17.23 3.00
CA CYS A 339 -1.28 18.29 3.97
C CYS A 339 -2.77 18.67 4.01
N CYS A 340 -3.65 17.79 3.53
CA CYS A 340 -5.10 18.03 3.49
C CYS A 340 -5.74 18.14 4.89
N SER A 341 -7.01 18.53 4.96
CA SER A 341 -7.76 18.60 6.23
C SER A 341 -7.76 17.27 6.98
N GLU A 342 -7.84 16.16 6.24
CA GLU A 342 -7.96 14.80 6.76
C GLU A 342 -6.64 14.28 7.34
N SER A 343 -5.49 14.84 6.94
CA SER A 343 -4.19 14.44 7.51
C SER A 343 -4.04 14.89 8.96
N ARG A 344 -4.82 15.88 9.41
CA ARG A 344 -4.87 16.30 10.82
C ARG A 344 -5.62 15.33 11.74
N ASN A 345 -6.37 14.38 11.17
CA ASN A 345 -7.12 13.40 11.95
C ASN A 345 -6.24 12.26 12.49
N ALA A 346 -4.98 12.14 12.04
CA ALA A 346 -4.03 11.19 12.60
C ALA A 346 -2.63 11.82 12.76
N ILE A 347 -1.93 11.42 13.82
CA ILE A 347 -0.53 11.79 14.02
C ILE A 347 0.32 10.79 13.24
N ARG A 348 1.18 11.31 12.34
CA ARG A 348 2.09 10.49 11.55
C ARG A 348 3.47 10.45 12.18
N ASN A 349 3.97 9.24 12.43
CA ASN A 349 5.34 9.01 12.86
C ASN A 349 6.01 7.97 11.96
N VAL A 350 7.31 8.11 11.73
CA VAL A 350 8.11 7.13 10.97
C VAL A 350 9.20 6.62 11.88
N TYR A 351 9.32 5.30 11.99
CA TYR A 351 10.34 4.64 12.80
C TYR A 351 11.13 3.66 11.95
N ARG A 352 12.44 3.65 12.15
CA ARG A 352 13.36 2.77 11.43
C ARG A 352 13.67 1.54 12.27
N SER A 353 13.61 0.38 11.62
CA SER A 353 13.88 -0.93 12.19
C SER A 353 14.94 -1.65 11.37
N SER A 354 15.78 -2.43 12.04
CA SER A 354 16.72 -3.32 11.35
C SER A 354 16.02 -4.54 10.72
N ILE A 355 14.83 -4.89 11.22
CA ILE A 355 14.02 -6.04 10.79
C ILE A 355 13.08 -5.65 9.65
N TYR A 356 12.44 -4.49 9.76
CA TYR A 356 11.35 -4.04 8.87
C TYR A 356 11.71 -2.87 7.96
N GLY A 357 12.88 -2.22 8.14
CA GLY A 357 13.16 -0.96 7.49
C GLY A 357 12.33 0.18 8.08
N ASP A 358 11.91 1.13 7.25
CA ASP A 358 11.11 2.27 7.69
C ASP A 358 9.61 1.90 7.72
N CYS A 359 8.99 2.00 8.90
CA CYS A 359 7.56 1.80 9.09
C CYS A 359 6.87 3.13 9.43
N MET A 360 5.74 3.42 8.80
CA MET A 360 4.95 4.61 9.10
C MET A 360 3.73 4.24 9.94
N PHE A 361 3.50 5.03 10.99
CA PHE A 361 2.39 4.87 11.92
C PHE A 361 1.47 6.07 11.77
N PHE A 362 0.17 5.80 11.68
CA PHE A 362 -0.88 6.81 11.64
C PHE A 362 -1.77 6.59 12.86
N ASP A 363 -1.51 7.34 13.92
CA ASP A 363 -2.24 7.25 15.18
C ASP A 363 -3.43 8.20 15.17
N HIS A 364 -4.63 7.65 15.04
CA HIS A 364 -5.89 8.38 15.18
C HIS A 364 -6.38 8.31 16.63
N ILE A 365 -6.59 9.46 17.27
CA ILE A 365 -7.11 9.53 18.64
C ILE A 365 -8.63 9.38 18.59
N ILE A 366 -9.14 8.28 19.16
CA ILE A 366 -10.58 7.98 19.16
C ILE A 366 -11.26 8.91 20.16
N ARG A 367 -12.19 9.74 19.66
CA ARG A 367 -13.02 10.58 20.53
C ARG A 367 -14.25 9.79 20.94
N ARG A 368 -14.45 9.60 22.24
CA ARG A 368 -15.73 9.09 22.76
C ARG A 368 -16.72 10.24 22.70
N ILE A 369 -17.80 10.06 21.94
CA ILE A 369 -18.96 10.94 22.03
C ILE A 369 -19.57 10.64 23.40
N HIS A 370 -19.57 11.64 24.28
CA HIS A 370 -20.14 11.57 25.61
C HIS A 370 -21.61 11.97 25.59
#